data_AF-A0A956WNG5-F1
#
_entry.id   AF-A0A956WNG5-F1
#
_cell.length_a   1.000
_cell.length_b   1.000
_cell.length_c   1.000
_cell.angle_alpha   90.00
_cell.angle_beta   90.00
_cell.angle_gamma   90.00
#
_symmetry.space_group_name_H-M   'P 1'
#
loop_
_entity.id
_entity.type
_entity.pdbx_description
1 polymer ?
#
loop_
_entity_poly.entity_id
_entity_poly.type
_entity_poly.pdbx_seq_one_letter_code
_entity_poly.pdbx_strand_id
1 'polypeptide(L)' 'MRLGAAANLFVEAGLVKSRGEARRKAAEGALSINGLRIDETLVDEPFATDAETLLLRFGKKRYMRIKFEPAS' A
#
# COMPACT_ATOMS: atom_id res chain seq x y z
N MET A 1 11.74 2.62 9.07
CA MET A 1 10.50 2.43 9.87
C MET A 1 9.81 1.12 9.48
N ARG A 2 9.38 0.28 10.44
CA ARG A 2 8.62 -0.94 10.12
C ARG A 2 7.15 -0.60 9.97
N LEU A 3 6.60 -0.88 8.79
CA LEU A 3 5.19 -0.68 8.48
C LEU A 3 4.43 -2.00 8.62
N GLY A 4 3.11 -1.88 8.79
CA GLY A 4 2.22 -3.03 8.70
C GLY A 4 2.13 -3.56 7.26
N ALA A 5 1.15 -4.44 7.03
CA ALA A 5 0.86 -4.97 5.71
C ALA A 5 0.49 -3.86 4.71
N ALA A 6 0.89 -4.02 3.45
CA ALA A 6 0.46 -3.13 2.36
C ALA A 6 -1.07 -3.00 2.31
N ALA A 7 -1.81 -4.08 2.56
CA ALA A 7 -3.27 -4.08 2.64
C ALA A 7 -3.83 -2.99 3.57
N ASN A 8 -3.22 -2.76 4.74
CA ASN A 8 -3.68 -1.76 5.69
C ASN A 8 -3.50 -0.34 5.13
N LEU A 9 -2.35 -0.07 4.50
CA LEU A 9 -2.10 1.24 3.92
C LEU A 9 -3.09 1.60 2.81
N PHE A 10 -3.46 0.64 1.96
CA PHE A 10 -4.46 0.88 0.93
C PHE A 10 -5.87 1.13 1.51
N VAL A 11 -6.20 0.49 2.64
CA VAL A 11 -7.47 0.71 3.36
C VAL A 11 -7.46 2.08 4.02
N GLU A 12 -6.42 2.40 4.79
CA GLU A 12 -6.27 3.68 5.50
C GLU A 12 -6.22 4.87 4.54
N ALA A 13 -5.58 4.69 3.37
CA ALA A 13 -5.57 5.69 2.29
C ALA A 13 -6.91 5.82 1.55
N GLY A 14 -7.94 5.03 1.87
CA GLY A 14 -9.24 5.04 1.20
C GLY A 14 -9.19 4.57 -0.26
N LEU A 15 -8.10 3.91 -0.67
CA LEU A 15 -7.96 3.40 -2.04
C LEU A 15 -8.78 2.13 -2.26
N VAL A 16 -8.99 1.34 -1.20
CA VAL A 16 -9.86 0.17 -1.15
C VAL A 16 -10.72 0.20 0.11
N LYS A 17 -11.85 -0.52 0.11
CA LYS A 17 -12.79 -0.57 1.23
C LYS A 17 -12.41 -1.57 2.31
N SER A 18 -11.58 -2.57 1.99
CA SER A 18 -11.19 -3.62 2.93
C SER A 18 -9.88 -4.31 2.53
N ARG A 19 -9.29 -5.05 3.47
CA ARG A 19 -8.10 -5.90 3.22
C ARG A 19 -8.38 -7.00 2.19
N GLY A 20 -9.59 -7.58 2.20
CA GLY A 20 -10.00 -8.57 1.20
C GLY A 20 -10.04 -7.99 -0.21
N GLU A 21 -10.51 -6.74 -0.35
CA GLU A 21 -10.43 -6.03 -1.62
C GLU A 21 -8.98 -5.76 -2.03
N ALA A 22 -8.11 -5.36 -1.08
CA ALA A 22 -6.69 -5.16 -1.33
C ALA A 22 -6.04 -6.42 -1.93
N ARG A 23 -6.25 -7.59 -1.32
CA ARG A 23 -5.72 -8.88 -1.81
C ARG A 23 -6.17 -9.20 -3.23
N ARG A 24 -7.48 -9.12 -3.48
CA ARG A 24 -8.05 -9.35 -4.80
C ARG A 24 -7.41 -8.41 -5.83
N LYS A 25 -7.23 -7.13 -5.48
CA LYS A 25 -6.65 -6.13 -6.36
C LYS A 25 -5.14 -6.28 -6.54
N ALA A 26 -4.43 -6.84 -5.55
CA ALA A 26 -3.03 -7.23 -5.68
C ALA A 26 -2.88 -8.38 -6.68
N ALA A 27 -3.71 -9.42 -6.58
CA ALA A 27 -3.75 -10.54 -7.53
C ALA A 27 -4.09 -10.09 -8.96
N GLU A 28 -5.03 -9.16 -9.12
CA GLU A 28 -5.32 -8.50 -10.40
C GLU A 28 -4.19 -7.57 -10.90
N GLY A 29 -3.23 -7.24 -10.04
CA GLY A 29 -2.11 -6.38 -10.40
C GLY A 29 -2.34 -4.88 -10.35
N ALA A 30 -3.38 -4.47 -9.64
CA ALA A 30 -3.79 -3.09 -9.58
C ALA A 30 -3.02 -2.28 -8.52
N LEU A 31 -2.26 -2.91 -7.63
CA LEU A 31 -1.62 -2.21 -6.51
C LEU A 31 -0.13 -1.99 -6.75
N SER A 32 0.36 -0.81 -6.40
CA SER A 32 1.80 -0.55 -6.31
C SER A 32 2.13 0.51 -5.25
N ILE A 33 3.32 0.39 -4.68
CA ILE A 33 3.92 1.32 -3.71
C ILE A 33 5.24 1.80 -4.30
N ASN A 34 5.42 3.11 -4.47
CA ASN A 34 6.62 3.70 -5.09
C ASN A 34 6.97 3.07 -6.46
N GLY A 35 5.96 2.67 -7.23
CA GLY A 35 6.12 2.00 -8.52
C GLY A 35 6.39 0.49 -8.44
N LEU A 36 6.70 -0.07 -7.26
CA LEU A 36 6.81 -1.51 -7.07
C LEU A 36 5.41 -2.12 -7.00
N ARG A 37 5.12 -3.08 -7.87
CA ARG A 37 3.85 -3.82 -7.86
C ARG A 37 3.74 -4.67 -6.59
N ILE A 38 2.56 -4.62 -5.97
CA ILE A 38 2.21 -5.47 -4.83
C ILE A 38 1.29 -6.58 -5.35
N ASP A 39 1.75 -7.82 -5.22
CA ASP A 39 1.00 -9.02 -5.56
C ASP A 39 0.48 -9.74 -4.31
N GLU A 40 -0.15 -10.91 -4.51
CA GLU A 40 -0.73 -11.72 -3.44
C GLU A 40 0.29 -12.24 -2.41
N THR A 41 1.57 -12.32 -2.77
CA THR A 41 2.63 -12.76 -1.85
C THR A 41 3.15 -11.61 -0.99
N LEU A 42 2.99 -10.36 -1.44
CA LEU A 42 3.49 -9.16 -0.75
C LEU A 42 2.41 -8.38 0.00
N VAL A 43 1.13 -8.57 -0.36
CA VAL A 43 0.04 -7.70 0.12
C VAL A 43 -0.20 -7.75 1.64
N ASP A 44 0.06 -8.90 2.26
CA ASP A 44 -0.04 -9.09 3.72
C ASP A 44 1.31 -9.09 4.43
N GLU A 45 2.42 -9.03 3.68
CA GLU A 45 3.75 -9.02 4.28
C GLU A 45 4.04 -7.66 4.93
N PRO A 46 4.62 -7.66 6.15
CA PRO A 46 5.17 -6.45 6.73
C PRO A 46 6.29 -5.94 5.83
N PHE A 47 6.27 -4.67 5.51
CA PHE A 47 7.37 -4.05 4.77
C PHE A 47 8.01 -2.94 5.57
N ALA A 48 9.30 -2.72 5.33
CA ALA A 48 10.05 -1.63 5.93
C ALA A 48 10.38 -0.60 4.85
N THR A 49 10.43 0.66 5.25
CA THR A 49 10.92 1.73 4.39
C THR A 49 11.64 2.76 5.22
N ASP A 50 12.70 3.33 4.64
CA ASP A 50 13.41 4.48 5.20
C ASP A 50 12.95 5.79 4.55
N ALA A 51 11.97 5.71 3.63
CA ALA A 51 11.38 6.88 3.01
C ALA A 51 10.39 7.57 3.96
N GLU A 52 10.45 8.89 4.03
CA GLU A 52 9.50 9.72 4.79
C GLU A 52 8.09 9.70 4.20
N THR A 53 7.98 9.37 2.90
CA THR A 53 6.72 9.30 2.18
C THR A 53 6.63 8.06 1.30
N LEU A 54 5.41 7.58 1.08
CA LEU A 54 5.11 6.53 0.11
C LEU A 54 4.07 7.02 -0.89
N LEU A 55 4.24 6.65 -2.16
CA LEU A 55 3.26 6.84 -3.21
C LEU A 55 2.51 5.52 -3.43
N LEU A 56 1.29 5.44 -2.92
CA LEU A 56 0.36 4.36 -3.19
C LEU A 56 -0.34 4.60 -4.52
N ARG A 57 -0.53 3.55 -5.30
CA ARG A 57 -1.27 3.60 -6.57
C ARG A 57 -2.23 2.43 -6.68
N PHE A 58 -3.46 2.74 -7.11
CA PHE A 58 -4.50 1.80 -7.49
C PHE A 58 -4.84 1.95 -8.98
N GLY A 59 -4.65 0.88 -9.73
CA GLY A 59 -4.86 0.84 -11.17
C GLY A 59 -4.00 1.87 -11.89
N LYS A 60 -4.56 2.52 -12.92
CA LYS A 60 -3.80 3.46 -13.76
C LYS A 60 -3.83 4.91 -13.28
N LYS A 61 -4.87 5.34 -12.56
CA LYS A 61 -5.20 6.76 -12.36
C LYS A 61 -5.35 7.19 -10.90
N ARG A 62 -5.48 6.27 -9.95
CA ARG A 62 -5.71 6.62 -8.54
C ARG A 62 -4.39 6.54 -7.79
N TYR A 63 -3.99 7.66 -7.19
CA TYR A 63 -2.75 7.80 -6.46
C TYR A 63 -3.02 8.45 -5.11
N MET A 64 -2.29 8.02 -4.09
CA MET A 64 -2.27 8.68 -2.78
C MET A 64 -0.84 8.75 -2.30
N ARG A 65 -0.40 9.94 -1.86
CA ARG A 65 0.87 10.08 -1.15
C ARG A 65 0.57 10.08 0.34
N ILE A 66 1.22 9.18 1.07
CA ILE A 66 1.17 9.15 2.53
C ILE A 66 2.52 9.63 3.08
N LYS A 67 2.47 10.43 4.14
CA LYS A 67 3.64 10.89 4.91
C LYS A 67 3.53 10.28 6.30
N PHE A 68 4.64 9.76 6.80
CA PHE A 68 4.71 9.29 8.17
C PHE A 68 5.19 10.42 9.07
N GLU A 69 4.46 10.66 10.15
CA GLU A 69 4.93 11.54 11.21
C GLU A 69 5.74 10.69 12.19
N PRO A 70 7.01 11.04 12.47
CA PRO A 70 7.77 10.34 13.48
C PRO A 70 7.05 10.48 14.83
N ALA A 71 6.86 9.37 15.54
CA ALA A 71 6.34 9.42 16.90
C ALA A 71 7.30 10.29 17.72
N SER A 72 6.78 11.40 18.24
CA SER A 72 7.50 12.33 19.10
C SER A 72 7.84 11.72 20.45
#